data_AF-A0A7X7RM73-F1
#
_entry.id   AF-A0A7X7RM73-F1
#
_cell.length_a   1.000
_cell.length_b   1.000
_cell.length_c   1.000
_cell.angle_alpha   90.00
_cell.angle_beta   90.00
_cell.angle_gamma   90.00
#
_symmetry.space_group_name_H-M   'P 1'
#
loop_
_entity.id
_entity.type
_entity.pdbx_description
1 polymer ?
#
loop_
_entity_poly.entity_id
_entity_poly.type
_entity_poly.pdbx_seq_one_letter_code
_entity_poly.pdbx_strand_id
1 'polypeptide(L)'
;MGFALTVAGCLPLWGGPNAWTLENALLRRSFAADDGVFRTTEIVNKRTGAVVPCGESDEFALRVSQGTHRPETAYTLTARDFRVASTAHSAGELTATLEQPARGITVTLVYTAAPGQPVLRKRMTVTSREPLVLERVDVEVLALPDAVQPYTERAITANAPGRWSPGLGQPLYGARSATFWGVEFPAADNRVRNGVLTAGYLWGRRLAAGVPYAAYPSVMGVADDPAFVKDAFFDYIERVRVRPLRLQVQFNTWFDSGGGVDRAAFSNSVALIHQKL
;
A
#
# COMPACT_ATOMS: atom_id res chain seq x y z
N MET A 1 -30.93 26.40 44.89
CA MET A 1 -29.72 25.56 44.83
C MET A 1 -29.66 24.91 43.46
N GLY A 2 -28.98 25.55 42.50
CA GLY A 2 -28.81 25.02 41.15
C GLY A 2 -27.45 24.32 41.05
N PHE A 3 -27.45 23.07 40.61
CA PHE A 3 -26.23 22.35 40.24
C PHE A 3 -26.04 22.47 38.73
N ALA A 4 -25.08 23.29 38.32
CA ALA A 4 -24.56 23.28 36.97
C ALA A 4 -23.47 22.20 36.89
N LEU A 5 -23.73 21.12 36.15
CA LEU A 5 -22.70 20.20 35.71
C LEU A 5 -22.00 20.80 34.49
N THR A 6 -20.82 21.36 34.70
CA THR A 6 -19.87 21.68 33.64
C THR A 6 -19.22 20.39 33.15
N VAL A 7 -19.63 19.92 31.99
CA VAL A 7 -18.91 18.87 31.24
C VAL A 7 -17.65 19.52 30.65
N ALA A 8 -16.50 19.24 31.24
CA ALA A 8 -15.21 19.62 30.70
C ALA A 8 -14.94 18.81 29.41
N GLY A 9 -15.12 19.46 28.26
CA GLY A 9 -14.70 18.91 26.97
C GLY A 9 -13.18 18.83 26.91
N CYS A 10 -12.64 17.62 26.85
CA CYS A 10 -11.23 17.38 26.56
C CYS A 10 -11.03 17.57 25.05
N LEU A 11 -10.61 18.77 24.63
CA LEU A 11 -10.10 18.99 23.28
C LEU A 11 -8.67 18.43 23.21
N PRO A 12 -8.32 17.58 22.23
CA PRO A 12 -6.92 17.35 21.92
C PRO A 12 -6.40 18.64 21.27
N LEU A 13 -5.68 19.44 22.05
CA LEU A 13 -4.68 20.36 21.52
C LEU A 13 -3.67 19.48 20.80
N TRP A 14 -3.68 19.43 19.46
CA TRP A 14 -2.53 19.25 18.56
C TRP A 14 -3.00 19.67 17.16
N GLY A 15 -2.58 20.85 16.74
CA GLY A 15 -2.95 21.46 15.47
C GLY A 15 -2.17 22.74 15.26
N GLY A 16 -0.85 22.62 15.11
CA GLY A 16 -0.06 23.71 14.54
C GLY A 16 -0.47 23.96 13.08
N PRO A 17 -0.02 25.06 12.44
CA PRO A 17 -0.40 25.42 11.07
C PRO A 17 -0.06 24.35 10.00
N ASN A 18 0.72 23.33 10.35
CA ASN A 18 1.21 22.26 9.47
C ASN A 18 0.88 20.85 10.00
N ALA A 19 -0.23 20.67 10.72
CA ALA A 19 -0.68 19.36 11.20
C ALA A 19 -2.09 19.05 10.72
N TRP A 20 -2.30 17.82 10.24
CA TRP A 20 -3.59 17.37 9.71
C TRP A 20 -3.95 16.01 10.28
N THR A 21 -5.25 15.75 10.34
CA THR A 21 -5.77 14.48 10.82
C THR A 21 -6.88 14.04 9.88
N LEU A 22 -6.72 12.84 9.32
CA LEU A 22 -7.74 12.19 8.50
C LEU A 22 -8.30 11.00 9.30
N GLU A 23 -9.61 11.00 9.54
CA GLU A 23 -10.24 10.01 10.39
C GLU A 23 -11.67 9.67 9.98
N ASN A 24 -12.14 8.52 10.45
CA ASN A 24 -13.55 8.17 10.50
C ASN A 24 -13.86 7.52 11.86
N ALA A 25 -15.03 6.89 12.01
CA ALA A 25 -15.40 6.24 13.28
C ALA A 25 -14.45 5.09 13.71
N LEU A 26 -13.68 4.51 12.78
CA LEU A 26 -12.94 3.25 12.99
C LEU A 26 -11.42 3.44 13.06
N LEU A 27 -10.88 4.49 12.45
CA LEU A 27 -9.44 4.73 12.38
C LEU A 27 -9.10 6.21 12.27
N ARG A 28 -7.82 6.53 12.48
CA ARG A 28 -7.24 7.86 12.26
C ARG A 28 -5.80 7.72 11.76
N ARG A 29 -5.40 8.59 10.84
CA ARG A 29 -4.01 8.84 10.48
C ARG A 29 -3.73 10.32 10.61
N SER A 30 -2.67 10.66 11.33
CA SER A 30 -2.24 12.04 11.56
C SER A 30 -0.96 12.32 10.78
N PHE A 31 -0.85 13.56 10.31
CA PHE A 31 0.20 14.03 9.42
C PHE A 31 0.77 15.34 9.94
N ALA A 32 2.02 15.62 9.59
CA ALA A 32 2.66 16.90 9.80
C ALA A 32 3.54 17.28 8.62
N ALA A 33 3.83 18.57 8.48
CA ALA A 33 4.89 19.08 7.63
C ALA A 33 5.92 19.84 8.46
N ASP A 34 6.99 19.15 8.85
CA ASP A 34 8.11 19.72 9.60
C ASP A 34 9.16 20.22 8.61
N ASP A 35 9.55 21.48 8.70
CA ASP A 35 10.44 22.15 7.74
C ASP A 35 10.01 21.98 6.26
N GLY A 36 8.68 21.88 6.05
CA GLY A 36 8.06 21.66 4.75
C GLY A 36 8.12 20.22 4.23
N VAL A 37 8.63 19.26 5.01
CA VAL A 37 8.66 17.83 4.65
C VAL A 37 7.39 17.14 5.19
N PHE A 38 6.55 16.67 4.28
CA PHE A 38 5.30 15.98 4.64
C PHE A 38 5.55 14.56 5.12
N ARG A 39 4.95 14.20 6.26
CA ARG A 39 5.04 12.85 6.82
C ARG A 39 3.81 12.46 7.64
N THR A 40 3.59 11.16 7.76
CA THR A 40 2.71 10.57 8.76
C THR A 40 3.39 10.58 10.13
N THR A 41 2.64 10.98 11.16
CA THR A 41 3.13 11.07 12.54
C THR A 41 2.53 10.01 13.46
N GLU A 42 1.28 9.61 13.22
CA GLU A 42 0.56 8.68 14.08
C GLU A 42 -0.51 7.92 13.30
N ILE A 43 -0.73 6.67 13.70
CA ILE A 43 -1.84 5.83 13.28
C ILE A 43 -2.62 5.41 14.52
N VAL A 44 -3.94 5.51 14.47
CA VAL A 44 -4.83 5.03 15.52
C VAL A 44 -5.84 4.05 14.94
N ASN A 45 -5.89 2.86 15.53
CA ASN A 45 -6.98 1.93 15.36
C ASN A 45 -8.02 2.18 16.47
N LYS A 46 -9.16 2.79 16.13
CA LYS A 46 -10.19 3.13 17.11
C LYS A 46 -11.02 1.92 17.56
N ARG A 47 -10.93 0.79 16.85
CA ARG A 47 -11.63 -0.46 17.22
C ARG A 47 -10.97 -1.11 18.43
N THR A 48 -9.63 -1.07 18.48
CA THR A 48 -8.82 -1.65 19.57
C THR A 48 -8.35 -0.61 20.59
N GLY A 49 -8.42 0.68 20.25
CA GLY A 49 -7.79 1.75 21.00
C GLY A 49 -6.27 1.82 20.81
N ALA A 50 -5.69 1.02 19.90
CA ALA A 50 -4.26 1.02 19.66
C ALA A 50 -3.80 2.32 18.99
N VAL A 51 -2.74 2.91 19.54
CA VAL A 51 -2.07 4.11 19.03
C VAL A 51 -0.64 3.74 18.68
N VAL A 52 -0.23 4.03 17.44
CA VAL A 52 1.13 3.77 16.96
C VAL A 52 1.76 5.08 16.49
N PRO A 53 2.72 5.64 17.25
CA PRO A 53 3.54 6.72 16.73
C PRO A 53 4.39 6.20 15.58
N CYS A 54 4.39 6.94 14.47
CA CYS A 54 5.31 6.69 13.37
C CYS A 54 6.64 7.37 13.67
N GLY A 55 7.74 6.64 13.48
CA GLY A 55 9.07 7.23 13.46
C GLY A 55 9.25 8.15 12.25
N GLU A 56 10.49 8.58 12.02
CA GLU A 56 10.78 9.37 10.82
C GLU A 56 10.50 8.55 9.55
N SER A 57 9.40 8.90 8.89
CA SER A 57 8.87 8.18 7.74
C SER A 57 9.10 8.99 6.49
N ASP A 58 9.64 8.35 5.45
CA ASP A 58 9.87 8.98 4.15
C ASP A 58 8.57 9.19 3.35
N GLU A 59 7.45 8.64 3.84
CA GLU A 59 6.09 8.69 3.28
C GLU A 59 5.96 7.95 1.94
N PHE A 60 6.87 8.16 1.00
CA PHE A 60 6.99 7.47 -0.28
C PHE A 60 8.46 7.44 -0.71
N ALA A 61 8.79 6.57 -1.68
CA ALA A 61 10.06 6.62 -2.37
C ALA A 61 9.90 6.33 -3.86
N LEU A 62 10.63 7.07 -4.69
CA LEU A 62 10.67 6.91 -6.14
C LEU A 62 12.09 6.61 -6.55
N ARG A 63 12.32 5.47 -7.23
CA ARG A 63 13.59 5.25 -7.93
C ARG A 63 13.43 5.61 -9.38
N VAL A 64 14.24 6.54 -9.85
CA VAL A 64 14.12 7.15 -11.18
C VAL A 64 15.46 7.16 -11.91
N SER A 65 15.45 7.24 -13.24
CA SER A 65 16.66 7.27 -14.07
C SER A 65 16.40 7.83 -15.47
N GLN A 66 17.45 7.90 -16.30
CA GLN A 66 17.35 8.19 -17.73
C GLN A 66 17.09 6.95 -18.59
N GLY A 67 16.81 5.79 -17.96
CA GLY A 67 16.60 4.51 -18.64
C GLY A 67 17.08 3.35 -17.77
N THR A 68 16.31 2.26 -17.73
CA THR A 68 16.70 1.03 -16.99
C THR A 68 17.98 0.38 -17.53
N HIS A 69 18.35 0.70 -18.78
CA HIS A 69 19.63 0.30 -19.40
C HIS A 69 20.81 1.19 -18.99
N ARG A 70 20.57 2.28 -18.24
CA ARG A 70 21.55 3.25 -17.75
C ARG A 70 21.54 3.34 -16.21
N PRO A 71 21.90 2.26 -15.50
CA PRO A 71 21.82 2.20 -14.05
C PRO A 71 22.66 3.27 -13.34
N GLU A 72 23.71 3.79 -13.99
CA GLU A 72 24.55 4.88 -13.49
C GLU A 72 23.81 6.21 -13.35
N THR A 73 22.66 6.36 -14.03
CA THR A 73 21.81 7.55 -13.94
C THR A 73 20.72 7.43 -12.88
N ALA A 74 20.65 6.29 -12.19
CA ALA A 74 19.59 6.03 -11.24
C ALA A 74 19.81 6.72 -9.90
N TYR A 75 18.76 7.33 -9.37
CA TYR A 75 18.74 7.92 -8.03
C TYR A 75 17.38 7.71 -7.37
N THR A 76 17.34 7.87 -6.05
CA THR A 76 16.11 7.75 -5.25
C THR A 76 15.71 9.12 -4.76
N LEU A 77 14.41 9.39 -4.79
CA LEU A 77 13.79 10.54 -4.15
C LEU A 77 12.77 10.05 -3.11
N THR A 78 12.75 10.69 -1.96
CA THR A 78 11.81 10.45 -0.84
C THR A 78 11.07 11.75 -0.52
N ALA A 79 10.08 11.75 0.38
CA ALA A 79 9.43 13.00 0.77
C ALA A 79 10.41 14.08 1.28
N ARG A 80 11.57 13.69 1.83
CA ARG A 80 12.61 14.62 2.32
C ARG A 80 13.22 15.48 1.22
N ASP A 81 13.23 14.99 -0.01
CA ASP A 81 13.73 15.70 -1.18
C ASP A 81 12.73 16.75 -1.70
N PHE A 82 11.46 16.69 -1.24
CA PHE A 82 10.39 17.57 -1.68
C PHE A 82 10.02 18.59 -0.60
N ARG A 83 9.30 19.63 -1.00
CA ARG A 83 8.63 20.57 -0.09
C ARG A 83 7.14 20.63 -0.38
N VAL A 84 6.34 20.75 0.68
CA VAL A 84 4.90 20.99 0.56
C VAL A 84 4.65 22.31 -0.15
N ALA A 85 4.06 22.26 -1.33
CA ALA A 85 3.63 23.42 -2.09
C ALA A 85 2.20 23.84 -1.70
N SER A 86 1.31 22.86 -1.48
CA SER A 86 -0.06 23.12 -1.02
C SER A 86 -0.65 21.90 -0.32
N THR A 87 -1.63 22.17 0.56
CA THR A 87 -2.49 21.15 1.13
C THR A 87 -3.95 21.56 1.01
N ALA A 88 -4.83 20.58 0.86
CA ALA A 88 -6.28 20.75 0.94
C ALA A 88 -6.84 19.64 1.83
N HIS A 89 -7.67 20.02 2.80
CA HIS A 89 -8.18 19.08 3.79
C HIS A 89 -9.70 19.22 3.95
N SER A 90 -10.39 18.08 3.93
CA SER A 90 -11.82 17.95 4.17
C SER A 90 -12.06 16.73 5.06
N ALA A 91 -13.29 16.55 5.55
CA ALA A 91 -13.62 15.49 6.51
C ALA A 91 -13.23 14.06 6.07
N GLY A 92 -13.18 13.78 4.77
CA GLY A 92 -12.89 12.45 4.23
C GLY A 92 -11.68 12.41 3.29
N GLU A 93 -10.97 13.53 3.09
CA GLU A 93 -9.86 13.60 2.15
C GLU A 93 -8.80 14.62 2.58
N LEU A 94 -7.53 14.21 2.48
CA LEU A 94 -6.37 15.09 2.58
C LEU A 94 -5.57 14.99 1.27
N THR A 95 -5.36 16.12 0.63
CA THR A 95 -4.47 16.23 -0.54
C THR A 95 -3.25 17.05 -0.16
N ALA A 96 -2.06 16.56 -0.50
CA ALA A 96 -0.79 17.27 -0.37
C ALA A 96 -0.07 17.27 -1.72
N THR A 97 0.29 18.46 -2.21
CA THR A 97 1.12 18.63 -3.40
C THR A 97 2.53 18.97 -2.96
N LEU A 98 3.49 18.16 -3.41
CA LEU A 98 4.89 18.22 -3.05
C LEU A 98 5.73 18.51 -4.28
N GLU A 99 6.70 19.42 -4.17
CA GLU A 99 7.56 19.81 -5.29
C GLU A 99 9.04 19.56 -5.00
N GLN A 100 9.76 19.10 -6.03
CA GLN A 100 11.21 19.00 -6.10
C GLN A 100 11.67 19.98 -7.20
N PRO A 101 11.92 21.27 -6.86
CA PRO A 101 12.13 22.30 -7.87
C PRO A 101 13.39 22.07 -8.72
N ALA A 102 14.47 21.55 -8.12
CA ALA A 102 15.75 21.33 -8.80
C ALA A 102 15.65 20.32 -9.96
N ARG A 103 14.66 19.43 -9.93
CA ARG A 103 14.42 18.39 -10.94
C ARG A 103 13.09 18.57 -11.68
N GLY A 104 12.29 19.57 -11.30
CA GLY A 104 10.97 19.82 -11.88
C GLY A 104 10.02 18.62 -11.72
N ILE A 105 10.05 17.95 -10.57
CA ILE A 105 9.18 16.80 -10.27
C ILE A 105 8.14 17.24 -9.23
N THR A 106 6.88 16.92 -9.49
CA THR A 106 5.75 17.14 -8.58
C THR A 106 5.15 15.79 -8.19
N VAL A 107 4.87 15.61 -6.90
CA VAL A 107 4.16 14.47 -6.35
C VAL A 107 2.89 14.96 -5.67
N THR A 108 1.73 14.46 -6.09
CA THR A 108 0.46 14.71 -5.42
C THR A 108 0.04 13.46 -4.66
N LEU A 109 -0.11 13.58 -3.35
CA LEU A 109 -0.61 12.54 -2.46
C LEU A 109 -2.06 12.85 -2.09
N VAL A 110 -2.95 11.88 -2.28
CA VAL A 110 -4.36 12.00 -1.91
C VAL A 110 -4.74 10.86 -0.97
N TYR A 111 -5.06 11.18 0.27
CA TYR A 111 -5.51 10.25 1.30
C TYR A 111 -7.02 10.34 1.44
N THR A 112 -7.72 9.22 1.50
CA THR A 112 -9.18 9.18 1.65
C THR A 112 -9.62 8.26 2.78
N ALA A 113 -10.58 8.74 3.58
CA ALA A 113 -11.26 8.03 4.65
C ALA A 113 -12.77 8.07 4.40
N ALA A 114 -13.30 6.99 3.81
CA ALA A 114 -14.74 6.90 3.64
C ALA A 114 -15.43 6.63 4.99
N PRO A 115 -16.60 7.26 5.26
CA PRO A 115 -17.39 6.96 6.45
C PRO A 115 -17.72 5.46 6.57
N GLY A 116 -17.61 4.91 7.78
CA GLY A 116 -17.94 3.51 8.06
C GLY A 116 -16.99 2.45 7.48
N GLN A 117 -15.97 2.85 6.71
CA GLN A 117 -15.02 1.91 6.12
C GLN A 117 -13.82 1.69 7.05
N PRO A 118 -13.42 0.44 7.36
CA PRO A 118 -12.27 0.14 8.20
C PRO A 118 -10.93 0.31 7.43
N VAL A 119 -10.88 1.20 6.43
CA VAL A 119 -9.70 1.41 5.58
C VAL A 119 -9.50 2.89 5.21
N LEU A 120 -8.24 3.26 5.07
CA LEU A 120 -7.76 4.46 4.38
C LEU A 120 -7.11 4.07 3.07
N ARG A 121 -7.24 4.93 2.05
CA ARG A 121 -6.49 4.77 0.80
C ARG A 121 -5.61 5.96 0.54
N LYS A 122 -4.40 5.71 0.05
CA LYS A 122 -3.46 6.71 -0.43
C LYS A 122 -3.23 6.51 -1.92
N ARG A 123 -3.56 7.53 -2.71
CA ARG A 123 -3.23 7.64 -4.14
C ARG A 123 -2.04 8.56 -4.31
N MET A 124 -1.17 8.24 -5.25
CA MET A 124 -0.01 9.06 -5.60
C MET A 124 0.00 9.31 -7.10
N THR A 125 0.21 10.58 -7.47
CA THR A 125 0.41 11.00 -8.86
C THR A 125 1.79 11.64 -8.97
N VAL A 126 2.57 11.23 -9.96
CA VAL A 126 3.91 11.77 -10.25
C VAL A 126 3.87 12.49 -11.60
N THR A 127 4.32 13.74 -11.62
CA THR A 127 4.49 14.53 -12.85
C THR A 127 5.92 15.03 -12.91
N SER A 128 6.55 14.94 -14.08
CA SER A 128 7.91 15.43 -14.31
C SER A 128 7.90 16.43 -15.45
N ARG A 129 8.63 17.54 -15.31
CA ARG A 129 8.79 18.55 -16.38
C ARG A 129 9.56 18.02 -17.57
N GLU A 130 10.45 17.06 -17.33
CA GLU A 130 11.28 16.42 -18.36
C GLU A 130 11.00 14.91 -18.42
N PRO A 131 11.26 14.24 -19.56
CA PRO A 131 11.13 12.80 -19.64
C PRO A 131 11.99 12.08 -18.60
N LEU A 132 11.40 11.10 -17.91
CA LEU A 132 12.06 10.38 -16.82
C LEU A 132 11.60 8.92 -16.83
N VAL A 133 12.47 7.98 -16.47
CA VAL A 133 12.05 6.59 -16.25
C VAL A 133 11.80 6.37 -14.77
N LEU A 134 10.60 5.92 -14.43
CA LEU A 134 10.19 5.52 -13.10
C LEU A 134 10.43 4.01 -12.95
N GLU A 135 11.53 3.65 -12.30
CA GLU A 135 11.95 2.26 -12.15
C GLU A 135 11.22 1.54 -11.01
N ARG A 136 11.03 2.22 -9.88
CA ARG A 136 10.30 1.71 -8.72
C ARG A 136 9.42 2.80 -8.11
N VAL A 137 8.25 2.39 -7.65
CA VAL A 137 7.27 3.24 -6.95
C VAL A 137 6.96 2.60 -5.60
N ASP A 138 7.51 3.16 -4.54
CA ASP A 138 7.11 2.84 -3.16
C ASP A 138 6.08 3.88 -2.73
N VAL A 139 4.81 3.48 -2.74
CA VAL A 139 3.66 4.34 -2.44
C VAL A 139 3.54 4.58 -0.94
N GLU A 140 3.96 3.61 -0.12
CA GLU A 140 3.97 3.72 1.33
C GLU A 140 5.35 3.40 1.87
N VAL A 141 5.94 4.33 2.64
CA VAL A 141 7.20 4.14 3.37
C VAL A 141 7.04 4.71 4.78
N LEU A 142 6.87 3.81 5.76
CA LEU A 142 6.54 4.19 7.14
C LEU A 142 7.47 3.51 8.14
N ALA A 143 8.08 4.29 9.01
CA ALA A 143 8.75 3.76 10.20
C ALA A 143 7.67 3.39 11.23
N LEU A 144 7.22 2.14 11.18
CA LEU A 144 6.12 1.62 11.98
C LEU A 144 6.65 0.51 12.93
N PRO A 145 6.81 0.80 14.24
CA PRO A 145 7.54 -0.08 15.15
C PRO A 145 6.98 -1.49 15.33
N ASP A 146 5.69 -1.70 15.09
CA ASP A 146 5.04 -3.01 15.18
C ASP A 146 4.79 -3.66 13.81
N ALA A 147 5.37 -3.11 12.74
CA ALA A 147 5.27 -3.69 11.41
C ALA A 147 5.93 -5.06 11.35
N VAL A 148 5.20 -6.02 10.76
CA VAL A 148 5.67 -7.38 10.50
C VAL A 148 5.35 -7.78 9.07
N GLN A 149 6.25 -8.60 8.52
CA GLN A 149 6.10 -9.24 7.23
C GLN A 149 5.99 -10.75 7.47
N PRO A 150 4.78 -11.31 7.65
CA PRO A 150 4.65 -12.74 7.92
C PRO A 150 4.96 -13.61 6.69
N TYR A 151 4.82 -13.03 5.49
CA TYR A 151 5.17 -13.68 4.23
C TYR A 151 6.56 -13.23 3.79
N THR A 152 7.58 -13.80 4.43
CA THR A 152 9.00 -13.62 4.07
C THR A 152 9.49 -14.69 3.10
N GLU A 153 8.99 -15.92 3.27
CA GLU A 153 9.29 -17.06 2.43
C GLU A 153 8.32 -17.16 1.26
N ARG A 154 8.90 -17.33 0.08
CA ARG A 154 8.21 -17.28 -1.20
C ARG A 154 7.82 -18.71 -1.64
N ALA A 155 7.17 -19.46 -0.76
CA ALA A 155 7.05 -20.93 -0.83
C ALA A 155 5.93 -21.46 -1.75
N ILE A 156 5.88 -21.02 -3.00
CA ILE A 156 5.03 -21.69 -4.02
C ILE A 156 5.88 -22.59 -4.93
N THR A 157 7.16 -22.25 -5.15
CA THR A 157 8.04 -22.88 -6.15
C THR A 157 9.48 -23.05 -5.64
N ALA A 158 9.68 -23.12 -4.32
CA ALA A 158 11.01 -23.26 -3.70
C ALA A 158 11.81 -24.49 -4.19
N ASN A 159 11.11 -25.52 -4.69
CA ASN A 159 11.67 -26.74 -5.26
C ASN A 159 11.75 -26.74 -6.80
N ALA A 160 11.33 -25.67 -7.48
CA ALA A 160 11.40 -25.56 -8.94
C ALA A 160 12.82 -25.14 -9.41
N PRO A 161 13.28 -25.61 -10.60
CA PRO A 161 14.52 -25.14 -11.19
C PRO A 161 14.52 -23.62 -11.30
N GLY A 162 15.49 -22.96 -10.66
CA GLY A 162 15.62 -21.50 -10.63
C GLY A 162 15.21 -20.83 -9.32
N ARG A 163 14.65 -21.55 -8.33
CA ARG A 163 14.22 -20.99 -7.02
C ARG A 163 13.37 -19.72 -7.17
N TRP A 164 12.66 -19.57 -8.29
CA TRP A 164 11.82 -18.41 -8.53
C TRP A 164 10.69 -18.45 -7.54
N SER A 165 10.60 -17.42 -6.71
CA SER A 165 9.77 -17.46 -5.53
C SER A 165 9.40 -15.99 -5.29
N PRO A 166 8.23 -15.45 -5.68
CA PRO A 166 7.94 -14.05 -5.41
C PRO A 166 6.74 -13.86 -4.46
N GLY A 167 6.91 -13.02 -3.44
CA GLY A 167 5.91 -12.74 -2.39
C GLY A 167 4.97 -11.64 -2.86
N LEU A 168 4.51 -11.76 -4.10
CA LEU A 168 3.78 -10.70 -4.80
C LEU A 168 2.44 -10.44 -4.15
N GLY A 169 2.12 -9.17 -3.98
CA GLY A 169 0.83 -8.71 -3.48
C GLY A 169 0.52 -9.08 -2.04
N GLN A 170 1.47 -9.71 -1.32
CA GLN A 170 1.25 -10.11 0.07
C GLN A 170 1.13 -8.88 0.98
N PRO A 171 0.16 -8.85 1.90
CA PRO A 171 0.01 -7.74 2.83
C PRO A 171 1.11 -7.72 3.89
N LEU A 172 1.28 -6.55 4.49
CA LEU A 172 2.05 -6.36 5.72
C LEU A 172 1.09 -6.08 6.87
N TYR A 173 1.51 -6.33 8.10
CA TYR A 173 0.65 -6.16 9.27
C TYR A 173 1.32 -5.36 10.37
N GLY A 174 0.53 -4.69 11.19
CA GLY A 174 0.93 -4.21 12.51
C GLY A 174 0.54 -5.25 13.55
N ALA A 175 1.52 -5.95 14.12
CA ALA A 175 1.30 -7.11 14.98
C ALA A 175 0.54 -6.79 16.27
N ARG A 176 0.58 -5.53 16.74
CA ARG A 176 -0.10 -5.09 17.97
C ARG A 176 -1.22 -4.10 17.68
N SER A 177 -1.06 -3.29 16.63
CA SER A 177 -2.04 -2.30 16.23
C SER A 177 -3.25 -2.85 15.50
N ALA A 178 -3.22 -4.14 15.14
CA ALA A 178 -4.23 -4.80 14.33
C ALA A 178 -4.46 -4.04 13.00
N THR A 179 -3.36 -3.62 12.36
CA THR A 179 -3.39 -2.91 11.08
C THR A 179 -2.90 -3.81 9.94
N PHE A 180 -3.40 -3.60 8.73
CA PHE A 180 -2.85 -4.22 7.52
C PHE A 180 -2.50 -3.15 6.47
N TRP A 181 -1.55 -3.48 5.60
CA TRP A 181 -1.02 -2.59 4.57
C TRP A 181 -0.77 -3.33 3.27
N GLY A 182 -0.94 -2.63 2.15
CA GLY A 182 -0.57 -3.14 0.83
C GLY A 182 -0.80 -2.13 -0.27
N VAL A 183 -0.50 -2.53 -1.50
CA VAL A 183 -0.86 -1.80 -2.72
C VAL A 183 -1.95 -2.60 -3.43
N GLU A 184 -2.97 -1.93 -3.96
CA GLU A 184 -4.01 -2.52 -4.82
C GLU A 184 -3.43 -2.90 -6.20
N PHE A 185 -2.35 -3.67 -6.21
CA PHE A 185 -1.64 -4.18 -7.37
C PHE A 185 -1.11 -5.59 -7.07
N PRO A 186 -1.57 -6.63 -7.80
CA PRO A 186 -1.19 -8.02 -7.50
C PRO A 186 0.32 -8.30 -7.55
N ALA A 187 1.08 -7.54 -8.35
CA ALA A 187 2.53 -7.68 -8.46
C ALA A 187 3.30 -6.72 -7.54
N ALA A 188 2.66 -6.19 -6.50
CA ALA A 188 3.32 -5.39 -5.47
C ALA A 188 4.38 -6.20 -4.72
N ASP A 189 5.43 -5.51 -4.28
CA ASP A 189 6.54 -6.02 -3.48
C ASP A 189 6.57 -5.26 -2.16
N ASN A 190 5.82 -5.79 -1.19
CA ASN A 190 5.67 -5.21 0.14
C ASN A 190 6.64 -5.90 1.10
N ARG A 191 7.34 -5.11 1.92
CA ARG A 191 8.38 -5.61 2.82
C ARG A 191 8.47 -4.82 4.12
N VAL A 192 9.00 -5.46 5.15
CA VAL A 192 9.43 -4.79 6.38
C VAL A 192 10.94 -5.00 6.55
N ARG A 193 11.69 -3.91 6.73
CA ARG A 193 13.14 -3.96 7.02
C ARG A 193 13.49 -2.92 8.07
N ASN A 194 14.20 -3.31 9.12
CA ASN A 194 14.66 -2.42 10.18
C ASN A 194 13.53 -1.54 10.78
N GLY A 195 12.34 -2.12 10.98
CA GLY A 195 11.17 -1.38 11.49
C GLY A 195 10.52 -0.42 10.48
N VAL A 196 10.96 -0.44 9.22
CA VAL A 196 10.36 0.34 8.14
C VAL A 196 9.51 -0.57 7.26
N LEU A 197 8.22 -0.25 7.21
CA LEU A 197 7.25 -0.78 6.28
C LEU A 197 7.41 -0.10 4.92
N THR A 198 7.50 -0.89 3.85
CA THR A 198 7.53 -0.38 2.48
C THR A 198 6.54 -1.16 1.61
N ALA A 199 5.59 -0.46 0.98
CA ALA A 199 4.63 -1.04 0.05
C ALA A 199 4.75 -0.33 -1.32
N GLY A 200 5.01 -1.12 -2.37
CA GLY A 200 5.37 -0.58 -3.67
C GLY A 200 5.50 -1.64 -4.75
N TYR A 201 6.03 -1.26 -5.90
CA TYR A 201 6.23 -2.17 -7.03
C TYR A 201 7.32 -1.69 -7.98
N LEU A 202 7.93 -2.64 -8.69
CA LEU A 202 8.77 -2.36 -9.85
C LEU A 202 7.87 -2.01 -11.04
N TRP A 203 8.29 -1.03 -11.84
CA TRP A 203 7.46 -0.54 -12.93
C TRP A 203 8.22 -0.37 -14.25
N GLY A 204 9.38 0.30 -14.23
CA GLY A 204 10.21 0.49 -15.42
C GLY A 204 9.53 1.32 -16.53
N ARG A 205 8.68 2.28 -16.17
CA ARG A 205 7.90 3.08 -17.15
C ARG A 205 8.55 4.41 -17.44
N ARG A 206 8.62 4.77 -18.73
CA ARG A 206 8.97 6.13 -19.15
C ARG A 206 7.78 7.06 -18.98
N LEU A 207 8.00 8.17 -18.27
CA LEU A 207 7.08 9.30 -18.15
C LEU A 207 7.40 10.30 -19.25
N ALA A 208 6.36 10.80 -19.93
CA ALA A 208 6.48 11.93 -20.83
C ALA A 208 6.46 13.24 -20.03
N ALA A 209 7.14 14.26 -20.54
CA ALA A 209 7.15 15.59 -19.94
C ALA A 209 5.71 16.12 -19.74
N GLY A 210 5.40 16.59 -18.53
CA GLY A 210 4.11 17.18 -18.18
C GLY A 210 2.93 16.21 -18.09
N VAL A 211 3.10 14.93 -18.43
CA VAL A 211 2.01 13.93 -18.39
C VAL A 211 1.98 13.25 -17.02
N PRO A 212 0.89 13.39 -16.23
CA PRO A 212 0.80 12.76 -14.93
C PRO A 212 0.75 11.23 -15.02
N TYR A 213 1.49 10.56 -14.13
CA TYR A 213 1.38 9.14 -13.89
C TYR A 213 0.69 8.87 -12.56
N ALA A 214 -0.47 8.23 -12.62
CA ALA A 214 -1.16 7.73 -11.43
C ALA A 214 -0.59 6.35 -11.03
N ALA A 215 -0.06 6.26 -9.82
CA ALA A 215 0.37 5.01 -9.22
C ALA A 215 -0.84 4.17 -8.77
N TYR A 216 -0.64 2.86 -8.61
CA TYR A 216 -1.62 2.02 -7.92
C TYR A 216 -1.78 2.49 -6.47
N PRO A 217 -3.01 2.57 -5.93
CA PRO A 217 -3.22 3.07 -4.58
C PRO A 217 -2.67 2.10 -3.54
N SER A 218 -2.19 2.64 -2.43
CA SER A 218 -1.96 1.86 -1.21
C SER A 218 -3.16 1.92 -0.29
N VAL A 219 -3.32 0.88 0.52
CA VAL A 219 -4.37 0.74 1.51
C VAL A 219 -3.75 0.52 2.88
N MET A 220 -4.35 1.16 3.88
CA MET A 220 -4.20 0.86 5.28
C MET A 220 -5.56 0.45 5.81
N GLY A 221 -5.63 -0.65 6.55
CA GLY A 221 -6.87 -1.08 7.19
C GLY A 221 -6.68 -1.50 8.63
N VAL A 222 -7.80 -1.65 9.33
CA VAL A 222 -7.84 -2.01 10.75
C VAL A 222 -8.77 -3.20 11.01
N ALA A 223 -8.36 -4.06 11.94
CA ALA A 223 -9.21 -5.07 12.57
C ALA A 223 -9.59 -4.66 14.00
N ASP A 224 -10.58 -5.32 14.59
CA ASP A 224 -10.93 -5.20 16.01
C ASP A 224 -10.05 -6.06 16.93
N ASP A 225 -9.26 -6.97 16.38
CA ASP A 225 -8.35 -7.82 17.14
C ASP A 225 -7.11 -8.14 16.31
N PRO A 226 -5.88 -7.97 16.85
CA PRO A 226 -4.64 -8.33 16.15
C PRO A 226 -4.58 -9.78 15.64
N ALA A 227 -5.23 -10.73 16.33
CA ALA A 227 -5.28 -12.13 15.91
C ALA A 227 -6.06 -12.33 14.60
N PHE A 228 -7.01 -11.44 14.30
CA PHE A 228 -7.90 -11.52 13.14
C PHE A 228 -7.57 -10.49 12.04
N VAL A 229 -6.38 -9.87 12.10
CA VAL A 229 -5.96 -8.86 11.11
C VAL A 229 -5.88 -9.42 9.68
N LYS A 230 -5.58 -10.71 9.54
CA LYS A 230 -5.59 -11.41 8.25
C LYS A 230 -7.00 -11.54 7.68
N ASP A 231 -7.99 -11.82 8.53
CA ASP A 231 -9.38 -11.97 8.10
C ASP A 231 -9.94 -10.61 7.68
N ALA A 232 -9.64 -9.54 8.42
CA ALA A 232 -9.99 -8.17 8.02
C ALA A 232 -9.38 -7.77 6.65
N PHE A 233 -8.16 -8.25 6.34
CA PHE A 233 -7.58 -8.07 5.02
C PHE A 233 -8.34 -8.86 3.94
N PHE A 234 -8.73 -10.11 4.21
CA PHE A 234 -9.53 -10.90 3.27
C PHE A 234 -10.93 -10.32 3.05
N ASP A 235 -11.60 -9.81 4.09
CA ASP A 235 -12.85 -9.07 3.95
C ASP A 235 -12.69 -7.84 3.05
N TYR A 236 -11.56 -7.15 3.16
CA TYR A 236 -11.22 -6.06 2.25
C TYR A 236 -11.04 -6.55 0.82
N ILE A 237 -10.33 -7.66 0.58
CA ILE A 237 -10.18 -8.26 -0.76
C ILE A 237 -11.55 -8.66 -1.34
N GLU A 238 -12.42 -9.28 -0.54
CA GLU A 238 -13.79 -9.63 -0.95
C GLU A 238 -14.62 -8.40 -1.35
N ARG A 239 -14.39 -7.25 -0.69
CA ARG A 239 -15.06 -6.00 -1.03
C ARG A 239 -14.54 -5.35 -2.33
N VAL A 240 -13.26 -5.48 -2.64
CA VAL A 240 -12.64 -4.77 -3.79
C VAL A 240 -12.48 -5.64 -5.04
N ARG A 241 -12.64 -6.95 -4.93
CA ARG A 241 -12.52 -7.86 -6.08
C ARG A 241 -13.58 -7.53 -7.16
N VAL A 242 -13.16 -7.61 -8.42
CA VAL A 242 -14.01 -7.29 -9.58
C VAL A 242 -15.15 -8.30 -9.77
N ARG A 243 -14.96 -9.55 -9.34
CA ARG A 243 -15.96 -10.62 -9.47
C ARG A 243 -16.09 -11.39 -8.17
N PRO A 244 -17.32 -11.78 -7.77
CA PRO A 244 -17.53 -12.67 -6.64
C PRO A 244 -16.72 -13.96 -6.76
N LEU A 245 -16.43 -14.59 -5.62
CA LEU A 245 -15.82 -15.92 -5.61
C LEU A 245 -16.74 -16.91 -6.35
N ARG A 246 -16.25 -17.47 -7.45
CA ARG A 246 -16.89 -18.59 -8.13
C ARG A 246 -15.94 -19.78 -8.09
N LEU A 247 -16.25 -20.75 -7.26
CA LEU A 247 -15.55 -22.03 -7.27
C LEU A 247 -15.90 -22.75 -8.57
N GLN A 248 -14.87 -23.25 -9.25
CA GLN A 248 -14.99 -24.09 -10.43
C GLN A 248 -14.09 -25.29 -10.23
N VAL A 249 -14.62 -26.48 -10.54
CA VAL A 249 -13.77 -27.66 -10.68
C VAL A 249 -13.06 -27.51 -12.02
N GLN A 250 -11.74 -27.34 -11.96
CA GLN A 250 -10.89 -27.28 -13.14
C GLN A 250 -10.00 -28.51 -13.15
N PHE A 251 -9.86 -29.10 -14.34
CA PHE A 251 -8.86 -30.11 -14.58
C PHE A 251 -7.67 -29.49 -15.33
N ASN A 252 -6.45 -29.81 -14.89
CA ASN A 252 -5.22 -29.32 -15.49
C ASN A 252 -4.38 -30.52 -15.95
N THR A 253 -4.23 -30.67 -17.26
CA THR A 253 -3.48 -31.76 -17.91
C THR A 253 -1.99 -31.74 -17.65
N TRP A 254 -1.44 -30.65 -17.10
CA TRP A 254 -0.02 -30.55 -16.77
C TRP A 254 0.45 -31.68 -15.85
N PHE A 255 -0.40 -32.11 -14.90
CA PHE A 255 -0.04 -33.15 -13.95
C PHE A 255 -0.12 -34.57 -14.53
N ASP A 256 -0.86 -34.75 -15.62
CA ASP A 256 -0.99 -36.05 -16.30
C ASP A 256 0.06 -36.21 -17.41
N SER A 257 0.31 -35.14 -18.17
CA SER A 257 1.04 -35.20 -19.45
C SER A 257 2.22 -34.23 -19.55
N GLY A 258 2.39 -33.31 -18.58
CA GLY A 258 3.44 -32.29 -18.60
C GLY A 258 3.45 -31.51 -19.92
N GLY A 259 4.65 -31.32 -20.49
CA GLY A 259 4.82 -30.68 -21.80
C GLY A 259 4.51 -31.56 -23.02
N GLY A 260 4.22 -32.86 -22.82
CA GLY A 260 4.00 -33.84 -23.88
C GLY A 260 2.53 -34.05 -24.27
N VAL A 261 1.66 -33.08 -24.01
CA VAL A 261 0.22 -33.21 -24.28
C VAL A 261 -0.04 -33.34 -25.79
N ASP A 262 -0.75 -34.40 -26.17
CA ASP A 262 -1.26 -34.60 -27.53
C ASP A 262 -2.79 -34.81 -27.52
N ARG A 263 -3.37 -34.97 -28.72
CA ARG A 263 -4.82 -35.17 -28.89
C ARG A 263 -5.32 -36.40 -28.14
N ALA A 264 -4.57 -37.50 -28.16
CA ALA A 264 -5.00 -38.77 -27.57
C ALA A 264 -4.94 -38.68 -26.04
N ALA A 265 -3.82 -38.18 -25.49
CA ALA A 265 -3.64 -37.96 -24.07
C ALA A 265 -4.71 -37.01 -23.50
N PHE A 266 -4.99 -35.89 -24.18
CA PHE A 266 -6.04 -34.96 -23.77
C PHE A 266 -7.43 -35.63 -23.77
N SER A 267 -7.77 -36.35 -24.84
CA SER A 267 -9.08 -37.00 -24.97
C SER A 267 -9.28 -38.07 -23.89
N ASN A 268 -8.24 -38.83 -23.57
CA ASN A 268 -8.26 -39.84 -22.52
C ASN A 268 -8.47 -39.22 -21.13
N SER A 269 -7.76 -38.13 -20.82
CA SER A 269 -7.97 -37.41 -19.55
C SER A 269 -9.40 -36.88 -19.43
N VAL A 270 -9.95 -36.28 -20.49
CA VAL A 270 -11.35 -35.80 -20.49
C VAL A 270 -12.35 -36.94 -20.28
N ALA A 271 -12.17 -38.07 -20.98
CA ALA A 271 -13.04 -39.24 -20.83
C ALA A 271 -12.99 -39.81 -19.41
N LEU A 272 -11.80 -39.89 -18.81
CA LEU A 272 -11.60 -40.36 -17.44
C LEU A 272 -12.32 -39.46 -16.43
N ILE A 273 -12.21 -38.14 -16.59
CA ILE A 273 -12.87 -37.18 -15.71
C ILE A 273 -14.38 -37.29 -15.82
N HIS A 274 -14.91 -37.39 -17.05
CA HIS A 274 -16.34 -37.56 -17.29
C HIS A 274 -16.90 -38.84 -16.66
N GLN A 275 -16.09 -39.90 -16.53
CA GLN A 275 -16.51 -41.13 -15.85
C GLN A 275 -16.45 -41.04 -14.32
N LYS A 276 -15.65 -40.12 -13.77
CA LYS A 276 -15.35 -40.04 -12.32
C LYS A 276 -16.07 -38.88 -11.61
N LEU A 277 -16.63 -37.93 -12.34
CA LEU A 277 -17.45 -36.82 -11.86
C LEU A 277 -18.89 -36.96 -12.33
#